data_AF-A0A4R6BHD9-F1
#
_entry.id   AF-A0A4R6BHD9-F1
#
_cell.length_a   1.000
_cell.length_b   1.000
_cell.length_c   1.000
_cell.angle_alpha   90.00
_cell.angle_beta   90.00
_cell.angle_gamma   90.00
#
_symmetry.space_group_name_H-M   'P 1'
#
loop_
_entity.id
_entity.type
_entity.pdbx_description
1 polymer ?
#
loop_
_entity_poly.entity_id
_entity_poly.type
_entity_poly.pdbx_seq_one_letter_code
_entity_poly.pdbx_strand_id
1 'polypeptide(L)'
;MESWTPFPYAQDYAFTAGDVARRWERLHQGDAEPLPHDPAVLEAWALFHGGRFAEAARAGMAAGGAGITVANKATIVYATYLEPSEARRLELFSQAAECARQQAAAEPDNPNAWFWHAYALGRYAQGISVARALAQGLT
;
A
#
# COMPACT_ATOMS: atom_id res chain seq x y z
N MET A 1 3.01 -15.82 10.81
CA MET A 1 3.13 -14.55 10.06
C MET A 1 4.37 -14.68 9.20
N GLU A 2 4.20 -14.83 7.90
CA GLU A 2 5.33 -14.97 6.98
C GLU A 2 6.17 -13.69 6.97
N SER A 3 7.49 -13.87 7.03
CA SER A 3 8.47 -12.79 6.97
C SER A 3 8.48 -12.21 5.57
N TRP A 4 8.04 -10.96 5.40
CA TRP A 4 8.24 -10.24 4.15
C TRP A 4 9.73 -10.07 3.87
N THR A 5 10.15 -10.24 2.62
CA THR A 5 11.53 -9.99 2.21
C THR A 5 11.89 -8.52 2.48
N PRO A 6 12.96 -8.24 3.26
CA PRO A 6 13.29 -6.88 3.63
C PRO A 6 13.82 -6.10 2.42
N PHE A 7 13.54 -4.80 2.40
CA PHE A 7 14.24 -3.88 1.51
C PHE A 7 15.70 -3.74 1.96
N PRO A 8 16.70 -4.05 1.10
CA PRO A 8 18.10 -4.19 1.53
C PRO A 8 18.79 -2.87 1.92
N TYR A 9 18.18 -1.72 1.62
CA TYR A 9 18.75 -0.40 1.87
C TYR A 9 17.96 0.41 2.90
N ALA A 10 17.13 -0.24 3.73
CA ALA A 10 16.26 0.48 4.68
C ALA A 10 17.03 1.45 5.60
N GLN A 11 18.26 1.10 5.99
CA GLN A 11 19.14 1.94 6.80
C GLN A 11 19.54 3.26 6.13
N ASP A 12 19.59 3.31 4.80
CA ASP A 12 19.97 4.51 4.04
C ASP A 12 18.79 5.51 3.93
N TYR A 13 17.58 5.06 4.28
CA TYR A 13 16.34 5.82 4.22
C TYR A 13 15.66 5.88 5.61
N ALA A 14 16.41 6.24 6.65
CA ALA A 14 15.91 6.36 8.01
C ALA A 14 14.99 7.60 8.21
N PHE A 15 13.81 7.58 7.59
CA PHE A 15 12.78 8.61 7.76
C PHE A 15 12.18 8.57 9.16
N THR A 16 11.95 9.74 9.73
CA THR A 16 11.09 9.92 10.91
C THR A 16 9.73 10.49 10.50
N ALA A 17 8.71 10.35 11.36
CA ALA A 17 7.42 11.02 11.16
C ALA A 17 7.57 12.55 10.93
N GLY A 18 8.53 13.18 11.63
CA GLY A 18 8.85 14.60 11.44
C GLY A 18 9.48 14.92 10.09
N ASP A 19 10.35 14.05 9.57
CA ASP A 19 10.91 14.21 8.21
C ASP A 19 9.83 14.08 7.14
N VAL A 20 8.96 13.08 7.30
CA VAL A 20 7.84 12.84 6.39
C VAL A 20 6.88 14.03 6.36
N ALA A 21 6.45 14.54 7.51
CA ALA A 21 5.56 15.69 7.57
C ALA A 21 6.19 16.93 6.90
N ARG A 22 7.48 17.21 7.15
CA ARG A 22 8.19 18.35 6.53
C ARG A 22 8.34 18.22 5.01
N ARG A 23 8.45 17.00 4.49
CA ARG A 23 8.71 16.73 3.07
C ARG A 23 7.48 16.25 2.32
N TRP A 24 6.30 16.32 2.97
CA TRP A 24 5.09 15.65 2.52
C TRP A 24 4.73 15.96 1.07
N GLU A 25 4.62 17.23 0.72
CA GLU A 25 4.29 17.67 -0.64
C GLU A 25 5.24 17.10 -1.70
N ARG A 26 6.55 17.02 -1.39
CA ARG A 26 7.54 16.44 -2.30
C ARG A 26 7.41 14.93 -2.42
N LEU A 27 7.17 14.23 -1.31
CA LEU A 27 7.02 12.77 -1.27
C LEU A 27 5.72 12.30 -1.93
N HIS A 28 4.69 13.14 -1.89
CA HIS A 28 3.32 12.84 -2.35
C HIS A 28 2.91 13.67 -3.56
N GLN A 29 3.85 14.28 -4.28
CA GLN A 29 3.55 15.07 -5.47
C GLN A 29 2.85 14.24 -6.56
N GLY A 30 3.15 12.94 -6.64
CA GLY A 30 2.59 12.04 -7.64
C GLY A 30 1.24 11.42 -7.29
N ASP A 31 0.86 11.38 -6.02
CA ASP A 31 -0.40 10.77 -5.56
C ASP A 31 -1.34 11.76 -4.85
N ALA A 32 -0.87 12.99 -4.57
CA ALA A 32 -1.60 14.03 -3.89
C ALA A 32 -2.27 13.57 -2.58
N GLU A 33 -1.69 12.58 -1.88
CA GLU A 33 -2.22 12.14 -0.59
C GLU A 33 -2.24 13.34 0.39
N PRO A 34 -3.37 13.59 1.09
CA PRO A 34 -3.43 14.69 2.05
C PRO A 34 -2.52 14.42 3.26
N LEU A 35 -1.87 15.46 3.78
CA LEU A 35 -1.03 15.36 4.98
C LEU A 35 -1.89 14.90 6.18
N PRO A 36 -1.63 13.73 6.77
CA PRO A 36 -2.38 13.28 7.93
C PRO A 36 -1.99 14.09 9.17
N HIS A 37 -2.99 14.38 10.02
CA HIS A 37 -2.77 15.00 11.33
C HIS A 37 -2.45 13.98 12.43
N ASP A 38 -2.82 12.72 12.22
CA ASP A 38 -2.58 11.64 13.19
C ASP A 38 -1.10 11.23 13.19
N PRO A 39 -0.39 11.35 14.32
CA PRO A 39 1.00 10.90 14.44
C PRO A 39 1.22 9.43 14.11
N ALA A 40 0.25 8.55 14.37
CA ALA A 40 0.35 7.12 14.06
C ALA A 40 0.37 6.88 12.54
N VAL A 41 -0.39 7.67 11.78
CA VAL A 41 -0.39 7.60 10.32
C VAL A 41 0.91 8.18 9.75
N LEU A 42 1.44 9.27 10.31
CA LEU A 42 2.75 9.80 9.92
C LEU A 42 3.89 8.80 10.18
N GLU A 43 3.84 8.06 11.29
CA GLU A 43 4.80 7.01 11.59
C GLU A 43 4.70 5.85 10.60
N ALA A 44 3.49 5.43 10.23
CA ALA A 44 3.30 4.41 9.19
C ALA A 44 3.87 4.87 7.83
N TRP A 45 3.73 6.14 7.47
CA TRP A 45 4.37 6.71 6.28
C TRP A 45 5.89 6.80 6.39
N ALA A 46 6.45 7.07 7.57
CA ALA A 46 7.89 7.02 7.80
C ALA A 46 8.46 5.61 7.58
N LEU A 47 7.77 4.59 8.10
CA LEU A 47 8.09 3.19 7.83
C LEU A 47 8.02 2.87 6.32
N PHE A 48 7.00 3.37 5.63
CA PHE A 48 6.84 3.16 4.18
C PHE A 48 7.99 3.78 3.39
N HIS A 49 8.29 5.05 3.62
CA HIS A 49 9.36 5.77 2.91
C HIS A 49 10.76 5.25 3.28
N GLY A 50 10.90 4.61 4.45
CA GLY A 50 12.11 3.87 4.83
C GLY A 50 12.18 2.43 4.33
N GLY A 51 11.21 1.97 3.52
CA GLY A 51 11.20 0.62 2.94
C GLY A 51 10.83 -0.51 3.92
N ARG A 52 10.36 -0.18 5.13
CA ARG A 52 9.90 -1.14 6.15
C ARG A 52 8.44 -1.53 5.88
N PHE A 53 8.17 -2.07 4.70
CA PHE A 53 6.80 -2.22 4.17
C PHE A 53 5.88 -3.07 5.04
N ALA A 54 6.36 -4.18 5.61
CA ALA A 54 5.54 -5.03 6.48
C ALA A 54 5.09 -4.30 7.76
N GLU A 55 5.95 -3.43 8.27
CA GLU A 55 5.68 -2.65 9.46
C GLU A 55 4.78 -1.47 9.15
N ALA A 56 5.00 -0.80 8.01
CA ALA A 56 4.11 0.22 7.48
C ALA A 56 2.69 -0.32 7.26
N ALA A 57 2.56 -1.51 6.67
CA ALA A 57 1.27 -2.16 6.45
C ALA A 57 0.54 -2.42 7.78
N ARG A 58 1.24 -2.98 8.76
CA ARG A 58 0.66 -3.26 10.09
C ARG A 58 0.29 -1.97 10.84
N ALA A 59 1.17 -0.98 10.83
CA ALA A 59 0.96 0.29 11.51
C ALA A 59 -0.20 1.08 10.88
N GLY A 60 -0.26 1.12 9.55
CA GLY A 60 -1.36 1.77 8.83
C GLY A 60 -2.72 1.11 9.10
N MET A 61 -2.78 -0.24 9.06
CA MET A 61 -4.00 -0.96 9.42
C MET A 61 -4.43 -0.73 10.87
N ALA A 62 -3.47 -0.66 11.79
CA ALA A 62 -3.75 -0.40 13.20
C ALA A 62 -4.26 1.04 13.44
N ALA A 63 -3.79 2.02 12.68
CA ALA A 63 -4.26 3.40 12.76
C ALA A 63 -5.68 3.57 12.16
N GLY A 64 -6.03 2.81 11.12
CA GLY A 64 -7.31 2.95 10.43
C GLY A 64 -7.43 4.27 9.67
N GLY A 65 -8.61 4.57 9.09
CA GLY A 65 -8.86 5.80 8.32
C GLY A 65 -7.77 6.06 7.26
N ALA A 66 -7.13 7.23 7.33
CA ALA A 66 -6.01 7.59 6.45
C ALA A 66 -4.80 6.62 6.53
N GLY A 67 -4.65 5.88 7.63
CA GLY A 67 -3.66 4.80 7.77
C GLY A 67 -3.89 3.61 6.83
N ILE A 68 -5.13 3.39 6.39
CA ILE A 68 -5.44 2.30 5.45
C ILE A 68 -4.79 2.56 4.09
N THR A 69 -4.69 3.82 3.65
CA THR A 69 -4.02 4.17 2.38
C THR A 69 -2.56 3.73 2.38
N VAL A 70 -1.79 4.06 3.43
CA VAL A 70 -0.39 3.62 3.52
C VAL A 70 -0.27 2.11 3.64
N ALA A 71 -1.23 1.44 4.29
CA ALA A 71 -1.21 -0.01 4.39
C ALA A 71 -1.39 -0.70 3.04
N ASN A 72 -2.36 -0.23 2.24
CA ASN A 72 -2.57 -0.70 0.88
C ASN A 72 -1.34 -0.45 0.01
N LYS A 73 -0.82 0.78 0.03
CA LYS A 73 0.37 1.15 -0.76
C LYS A 73 1.60 0.33 -0.38
N ALA A 74 1.88 0.14 0.92
CA ALA A 74 3.00 -0.68 1.39
C ALA A 74 2.89 -2.13 0.91
N THR A 75 1.70 -2.71 0.99
CA THR A 75 1.43 -4.09 0.56
C THR A 75 1.63 -4.25 -0.94
N ILE A 76 1.09 -3.32 -1.73
CA ILE A 76 1.19 -3.33 -3.20
C ILE A 76 2.64 -3.13 -3.66
N VAL A 77 3.37 -2.19 -3.06
CA VAL A 77 4.78 -1.93 -3.41
C VAL A 77 5.65 -3.12 -3.05
N TYR A 78 5.48 -3.70 -1.86
CA TYR A 78 6.17 -4.93 -1.47
C TYR A 78 5.90 -6.09 -2.43
N ALA A 79 4.62 -6.38 -2.69
CA ALA A 79 4.21 -7.45 -3.61
C ALA A 79 4.72 -7.19 -5.04
N THR A 80 4.88 -5.93 -5.43
CA THR A 80 5.39 -5.58 -6.75
C THR A 80 6.87 -5.89 -6.90
N TYR A 81 7.70 -5.47 -5.94
CA TYR A 81 9.15 -5.36 -6.12
C TYR A 81 9.98 -6.33 -5.30
N LEU A 82 9.45 -6.86 -4.20
CA LEU A 82 10.26 -7.59 -3.21
C LEU A 82 9.78 -9.00 -2.94
N GLU A 83 8.48 -9.29 -3.08
CA GLU A 83 7.97 -10.65 -2.87
C GLU A 83 8.43 -11.61 -3.97
N PRO A 84 9.22 -12.65 -3.64
CA PRO A 84 9.75 -13.58 -4.64
C PRO A 84 8.72 -14.60 -5.15
N SER A 85 7.69 -14.92 -4.37
CA SER A 85 6.70 -15.95 -4.73
C SER A 85 5.53 -15.34 -5.51
N GLU A 86 5.36 -15.75 -6.77
CA GLU A 86 4.23 -15.32 -7.60
C GLU A 86 2.87 -15.58 -6.94
N ALA A 87 2.69 -16.77 -6.36
CA ALA A 87 1.46 -17.11 -5.63
C ALA A 87 1.19 -16.11 -4.49
N ARG A 88 2.24 -15.76 -3.75
CA ARG A 88 2.13 -14.80 -2.64
C ARG A 88 1.85 -13.38 -3.12
N ARG A 89 2.45 -12.95 -4.24
CA ARG A 89 2.14 -11.66 -4.87
C ARG A 89 0.66 -11.55 -5.20
N LEU A 90 0.08 -12.58 -5.81
CA LEU A 90 -1.35 -12.62 -6.14
C LEU A 90 -2.23 -12.54 -4.90
N GLU A 91 -1.88 -13.25 -3.83
CA GLU A 91 -2.61 -13.15 -2.55
C GLU A 91 -2.56 -11.73 -1.99
N LEU A 92 -1.40 -11.10 -1.98
CA LEU A 92 -1.22 -9.74 -1.46
C LEU A 92 -1.96 -8.70 -2.31
N PHE A 93 -1.92 -8.81 -3.64
CA PHE A 93 -2.71 -7.93 -4.51
C PHE A 93 -4.21 -8.12 -4.29
N SER A 94 -4.69 -9.36 -4.15
CA SER A 94 -6.11 -9.61 -3.85
C SER A 94 -6.51 -9.04 -2.49
N GLN A 95 -5.68 -9.16 -1.46
CA GLN A 95 -5.93 -8.61 -0.12
C GLN A 95 -5.97 -7.08 -0.15
N ALA A 96 -4.99 -6.44 -0.80
CA ALA A 96 -4.95 -4.98 -0.92
C ALA A 96 -6.11 -4.45 -1.76
N ALA A 97 -6.49 -5.14 -2.84
CA ALA A 97 -7.64 -4.77 -3.65
C ALA A 97 -8.92 -4.78 -2.82
N GLU A 98 -9.15 -5.82 -2.02
CA GLU A 98 -10.33 -5.91 -1.16
C GLU A 98 -10.32 -4.84 -0.04
N CYS A 99 -9.18 -4.63 0.61
CA CYS A 99 -9.04 -3.60 1.64
C CYS A 99 -9.28 -2.18 1.07
N ALA A 100 -8.68 -1.86 -0.07
CA ALA A 100 -8.88 -0.59 -0.75
C ALA A 100 -10.33 -0.41 -1.24
N ARG A 101 -10.99 -1.49 -1.68
CA ARG A 101 -12.42 -1.46 -2.04
C ARG A 101 -13.30 -1.09 -0.83
N GLN A 102 -13.01 -1.67 0.33
CA GLN A 102 -13.73 -1.36 1.56
C GLN A 102 -13.48 0.09 2.01
N GLN A 103 -12.23 0.56 1.92
CA GLN A 103 -11.90 1.96 2.20
C GLN A 103 -12.65 2.90 1.24
N ALA A 104 -12.63 2.63 -0.06
CA ALA A 104 -13.30 3.44 -1.07
C ALA A 104 -14.83 3.49 -0.88
N ALA A 105 -15.44 2.41 -0.39
CA ALA A 105 -16.85 2.40 -0.03
C ALA A 105 -17.15 3.24 1.23
N ALA A 106 -16.24 3.25 2.21
CA ALA A 106 -16.38 4.03 3.44
C ALA A 106 -16.01 5.52 3.24
N GLU A 107 -15.11 5.81 2.30
CA GLU A 107 -14.58 7.12 1.98
C GLU A 107 -14.71 7.41 0.47
N PRO A 108 -15.93 7.63 -0.07
CA PRO A 108 -16.14 7.77 -1.51
C PRO A 108 -15.37 8.92 -2.16
N ASP A 109 -15.08 9.98 -1.39
CA ASP A 109 -14.33 11.16 -1.82
C ASP A 109 -12.80 11.00 -1.69
N ASN A 110 -12.31 9.83 -1.25
CA ASN A 110 -10.88 9.54 -1.19
C ASN A 110 -10.39 8.96 -2.53
N PRO A 111 -9.74 9.76 -3.41
CA PRO A 111 -9.29 9.28 -4.72
C PRO A 111 -8.22 8.19 -4.60
N ASN A 112 -7.40 8.21 -3.54
CA ASN A 112 -6.34 7.23 -3.37
C ASN A 112 -6.87 5.85 -2.97
N ALA A 113 -7.98 5.78 -2.23
CA ALA A 113 -8.66 4.51 -1.98
C ALA A 113 -9.10 3.83 -3.29
N TRP A 114 -9.72 4.59 -4.20
CA TRP A 114 -10.10 4.10 -5.53
C TRP A 114 -8.88 3.74 -6.39
N PHE A 115 -7.85 4.59 -6.41
CA PHE A 115 -6.64 4.35 -7.17
C PHE A 115 -5.96 3.05 -6.74
N TRP A 116 -5.76 2.84 -5.44
CA TRP A 116 -5.10 1.63 -4.94
C TRP A 116 -5.94 0.38 -5.16
N HIS A 117 -7.27 0.47 -5.11
CA HIS A 117 -8.15 -0.64 -5.49
C HIS A 117 -7.91 -1.05 -6.95
N ALA A 118 -8.02 -0.10 -7.88
CA ALA A 118 -7.83 -0.36 -9.31
C ALA A 118 -6.41 -0.84 -9.62
N TYR A 119 -5.39 -0.23 -9.00
CA TYR A 119 -4.00 -0.62 -9.18
C TYR A 119 -3.75 -2.06 -8.73
N ALA A 120 -4.17 -2.42 -7.51
CA ALA A 120 -4.01 -3.77 -6.99
C ALA A 120 -4.73 -4.81 -7.87
N LEU A 121 -5.95 -4.49 -8.31
CA LEU A 121 -6.73 -5.36 -9.18
C LEU A 121 -6.07 -5.56 -10.54
N GLY A 122 -5.54 -4.49 -11.15
CA GLY A 122 -4.80 -4.56 -12.41
C GLY A 122 -3.54 -5.43 -12.29
N ARG A 123 -2.79 -5.31 -11.19
CA ARG A 123 -1.60 -6.15 -10.93
C ARG A 123 -1.97 -7.61 -10.67
N TYR A 124 -3.08 -7.86 -9.99
CA TYR A 124 -3.62 -9.20 -9.82
C TYR A 124 -4.00 -9.83 -11.17
N ALA A 125 -4.74 -9.09 -12.01
CA ALA A 125 -5.19 -9.56 -13.33
C ALA A 125 -4.03 -9.93 -14.26
N GLN A 126 -2.90 -9.21 -14.18
CA GLN A 126 -1.68 -9.51 -14.95
C GLN A 126 -1.03 -10.85 -14.59
N GLY A 127 -1.26 -11.39 -13.40
CA GLY A 127 -0.65 -12.64 -12.93
C GLY A 127 -1.59 -13.86 -12.98
N ILE A 128 -2.77 -13.73 -13.60
CA ILE A 128 -3.71 -14.86 -13.77
C ILE A 128 -3.98 -15.14 -15.24
N SER A 129 -4.50 -16.33 -15.53
CA SER A 129 -4.92 -16.66 -16.90
C SER A 129 -6.10 -15.80 -17.36
N VAL A 130 -6.20 -15.55 -18.65
CA VAL A 130 -7.33 -14.82 -19.26
C VAL A 130 -8.67 -15.46 -18.89
N ALA A 131 -8.74 -16.79 -18.90
CA ALA A 131 -9.94 -17.53 -18.48
C ALA A 131 -10.34 -17.23 -17.03
N ARG A 132 -9.36 -17.15 -16.11
CA ARG A 132 -9.60 -16.79 -14.71
C ARG A 132 -9.99 -15.32 -14.54
N ALA A 133 -9.38 -14.42 -15.31
CA ALA A 133 -9.73 -12.99 -15.29
C ALA A 133 -11.16 -12.75 -15.76
N LEU A 134 -11.57 -13.37 -16.87
CA LEU A 134 -12.95 -13.33 -17.38
C LEU A 134 -13.95 -13.88 -16.37
N ALA A 135 -13.66 -15.03 -15.75
CA ALA A 135 -14.54 -15.63 -14.75
C ALA A 135 -14.75 -14.76 -13.50
N GLN A 136 -13.84 -13.81 -13.24
CA GLN A 136 -13.90 -12.87 -12.12
C GLN A 136 -14.36 -11.45 -12.54
N GLY A 137 -14.70 -11.25 -13.82
CA GLY A 137 -15.18 -9.96 -14.34
C GLY A 137 -14.09 -8.89 -14.47
N LEU A 138 -12.82 -9.28 -14.67
CA LEU A 138 -11.66 -8.38 -14.71
C LEU A 138 -11.26 -7.91 -16.13
N THR A 139 -12.23 -7.71 -17.04
CA THR A 139 -11.98 -7.36 -18.45
C THR A 139 -12.78 -6.16 -18.91
#